data_AF-A0A934HG16-F1
#
_entry.id   AF-A0A934HG16-F1
#
_cell.length_a   1.000
_cell.length_b   1.000
_cell.length_c   1.000
_cell.angle_alpha   90.00
_cell.angle_beta   90.00
_cell.angle_gamma   90.00
#
_symmetry.space_group_name_H-M   'P 1'
#
loop_
_entity.id
_entity.type
_entity.pdbx_description
1 polymer ?
#
loop_
_entity_poly.entity_id
_entity_poly.type
_entity_poly.pdbx_seq_one_letter_code
_entity_poly.pdbx_strand_id
1 'polypeptide(L)'
;MSDSPYTLGAFLANLMDQQKHNNVSLAEAAGVSEGVIRNLLKVGIDPKAKDPDARTLRKIADALGVNSLKLFRLVGYIPPAPDANSVRAEYLADVFDHLPPEKQDAVMGVLEAMADAPKEKKVVQEMRLSPHKALAGIDLTFPAMIREAANHLIIQYAMTAPADVERIEPDAEIAGNPWRDLPAATRQRITALIRHKLSLDYDPTMVDPEWRK
;
A
#
# COMPACT_ATOMS: atom_id res chain seq x y z
N MET A 1 15.64 -19.45 -19.58
CA MET A 1 14.64 -18.41 -19.26
C MET A 1 13.72 -19.00 -18.22
N SER A 2 13.81 -18.54 -16.98
CA SER A 2 12.97 -19.02 -15.90
C SER A 2 11.56 -18.45 -16.09
N ASP A 3 10.60 -19.28 -16.51
CA ASP A 3 9.18 -18.95 -16.45
C ASP A 3 8.84 -18.66 -14.99
N SER A 4 8.75 -17.38 -14.65
CA SER A 4 8.39 -16.95 -13.31
C SER A 4 6.92 -17.33 -13.09
N PRO A 5 6.58 -18.20 -12.11
CA PRO A 5 5.20 -18.66 -11.87
C PRO A 5 4.27 -17.57 -11.29
N TYR A 6 4.63 -16.29 -11.45
CA TYR A 6 4.05 -15.14 -10.75
C TYR A 6 3.30 -14.16 -11.65
N THR A 7 3.19 -14.42 -12.96
CA THR A 7 2.38 -13.57 -13.86
C THR A 7 0.93 -14.02 -13.86
N LEU A 8 0.00 -13.07 -14.06
CA LEU A 8 -1.42 -13.41 -14.20
C LEU A 8 -1.62 -14.43 -15.33
N GLY A 9 -0.97 -14.22 -16.49
CA GLY A 9 -1.11 -15.08 -17.65
C GLY A 9 -0.70 -16.52 -17.37
N ALA A 10 0.47 -16.73 -16.76
CA ALA A 10 0.95 -18.07 -16.40
C ALA A 10 0.06 -18.73 -15.33
N PHE A 11 -0.40 -17.96 -14.35
CA PHE A 11 -1.31 -18.45 -13.32
C PHE A 11 -2.65 -18.93 -13.90
N LEU A 12 -3.24 -18.14 -14.80
CA LEU A 12 -4.49 -18.49 -15.46
C LEU A 12 -4.32 -19.69 -16.40
N ALA A 13 -3.23 -19.75 -17.17
CA ALA A 13 -2.93 -20.89 -18.04
C ALA A 13 -2.88 -22.20 -17.25
N ASN A 14 -2.24 -22.20 -16.08
CA ASN A 14 -2.14 -23.37 -15.21
C ASN A 14 -3.52 -23.78 -14.66
N LEU A 15 -4.31 -22.83 -14.16
CA LEU A 15 -5.68 -23.12 -13.69
C LEU A 15 -6.58 -23.67 -14.80
N MET A 16 -6.47 -23.11 -16.00
CA MET A 16 -7.20 -23.58 -17.17
C MET A 16 -6.84 -25.03 -17.49
N ASP A 17 -5.55 -25.38 -17.50
CA ASP A 17 -5.10 -26.76 -17.74
C ASP A 17 -5.63 -27.73 -16.67
N GLN A 18 -5.50 -27.37 -15.39
CA GLN A 18 -5.99 -28.17 -14.26
C GLN A 18 -7.50 -28.44 -14.34
N GLN A 19 -8.28 -27.44 -14.76
CA GLN A 19 -9.74 -27.52 -14.88
C GLN A 19 -10.21 -27.95 -16.27
N LYS A 20 -9.29 -28.26 -17.18
CA LYS A 20 -9.55 -28.63 -18.59
C LYS A 20 -10.36 -27.56 -19.36
N HIS A 21 -10.17 -26.30 -19.01
CA HIS A 21 -10.70 -25.17 -19.76
C HIS A 21 -9.78 -24.80 -20.93
N ASN A 22 -10.37 -24.59 -22.10
CA ASN A 22 -9.76 -23.82 -23.18
C ASN A 22 -10.31 -22.37 -23.20
N ASN A 23 -9.75 -21.51 -24.05
CA ASN A 23 -10.15 -20.09 -24.12
C ASN A 23 -11.65 -19.88 -24.31
N VAL A 24 -12.29 -20.71 -25.15
CA VAL A 24 -13.73 -20.61 -25.46
C VAL A 24 -14.54 -21.02 -24.23
N SER A 25 -14.26 -22.19 -23.67
CA SER A 25 -15.00 -22.71 -22.52
C SER A 25 -14.89 -21.81 -21.27
N LEU A 26 -13.73 -21.19 -21.03
CA LEU A 26 -13.59 -20.23 -19.92
C LEU A 26 -14.33 -18.92 -20.22
N ALA A 27 -14.27 -18.44 -21.46
CA ALA A 27 -15.00 -17.24 -21.86
C ALA A 27 -16.52 -17.41 -21.67
N GLU A 28 -17.05 -18.57 -22.07
CA GLU A 28 -18.44 -18.95 -21.86
C GLU A 28 -18.78 -19.03 -20.38
N ALA A 29 -17.99 -19.76 -19.58
CA ALA A 29 -18.20 -19.90 -18.14
C ALA A 29 -18.19 -18.55 -17.39
N ALA A 30 -17.32 -17.63 -17.79
CA ALA A 30 -17.21 -16.30 -17.18
C ALA A 30 -18.17 -15.26 -17.78
N GLY A 31 -18.88 -15.59 -18.87
CA GLY A 31 -19.72 -14.62 -19.61
C GLY A 31 -18.91 -13.41 -20.10
N VAL A 32 -17.78 -13.68 -20.77
CA VAL A 32 -16.91 -12.70 -21.45
C VAL A 32 -16.56 -13.18 -22.86
N SER A 33 -15.89 -12.37 -23.67
CA SER A 33 -15.45 -12.82 -25.02
C SER A 33 -14.14 -13.60 -24.95
N GLU A 34 -13.93 -14.54 -25.89
CA GLU A 34 -12.68 -15.32 -25.99
C GLU A 34 -11.44 -14.40 -26.12
N GLY A 35 -11.59 -13.27 -26.82
CA GLY A 35 -10.53 -12.27 -26.96
C GLY A 35 -10.06 -11.70 -25.61
N VAL A 36 -10.95 -11.59 -24.62
CA VAL A 36 -10.58 -11.21 -23.25
C VAL A 36 -9.67 -12.25 -22.63
N ILE A 37 -9.99 -13.54 -22.77
CA ILE A 37 -9.16 -14.64 -22.23
C ILE A 37 -7.77 -14.62 -22.87
N ARG A 38 -7.70 -14.47 -24.20
CA ARG A 38 -6.42 -14.37 -24.90
C ARG A 38 -5.58 -13.18 -24.46
N ASN A 39 -6.20 -12.05 -24.15
CA ASN A 39 -5.49 -10.87 -23.64
C ASN A 39 -5.01 -11.09 -22.20
N LEU A 40 -5.83 -11.70 -21.34
CA LEU A 40 -5.46 -12.04 -19.97
C LEU A 40 -4.25 -12.97 -19.90
N LEU A 41 -4.19 -13.97 -20.78
CA LEU A 41 -3.06 -14.91 -20.86
C LEU A 41 -1.74 -14.23 -21.26
N LYS A 42 -1.79 -13.03 -21.83
CA LYS A 42 -0.60 -12.23 -22.15
C LYS A 42 -0.14 -11.32 -21.02
N VAL A 43 -0.97 -11.10 -19.99
CA VAL A 43 -0.66 -10.17 -18.89
C VAL A 43 0.56 -10.67 -18.10
N GLY A 44 1.61 -9.84 -18.05
CA GLY A 44 2.90 -10.15 -17.44
C GLY A 44 3.88 -10.88 -18.37
N ILE A 45 3.48 -11.21 -19.60
CA ILE A 45 4.35 -11.81 -20.63
C ILE A 45 4.60 -10.78 -21.75
N ASP A 46 3.54 -10.15 -22.24
CA ASP A 46 3.60 -9.10 -23.26
C ASP A 46 3.48 -7.73 -22.58
N PRO A 47 4.50 -6.85 -22.69
CA PRO A 47 4.45 -5.50 -22.10
C PRO A 47 3.38 -4.60 -22.73
N LYS A 48 2.82 -4.97 -23.89
CA LYS A 48 1.72 -4.26 -24.55
C LYS A 48 0.35 -4.88 -24.25
N ALA A 49 0.29 -5.91 -23.40
CA ALA A 49 -0.98 -6.48 -22.96
C ALA A 49 -1.81 -5.40 -22.26
N LYS A 50 -3.08 -5.30 -22.65
CA LYS A 50 -4.00 -4.38 -21.98
C LYS A 50 -4.30 -4.88 -20.57
N ASP A 51 -4.20 -3.98 -19.60
CA ASP A 51 -4.60 -4.26 -18.22
C ASP A 51 -6.09 -4.67 -18.16
N PRO A 52 -6.41 -5.81 -17.52
CA PRO A 52 -7.78 -6.24 -17.37
C PRO A 52 -8.49 -5.41 -16.30
N ASP A 53 -9.75 -5.04 -16.54
CA ASP A 53 -10.54 -4.32 -15.55
C ASP A 53 -10.99 -5.24 -14.40
N ALA A 54 -11.30 -4.64 -13.25
CA ALA A 54 -11.65 -5.39 -12.04
C ALA A 54 -12.93 -6.24 -12.18
N ARG A 55 -13.90 -5.81 -13.00
CA ARG A 55 -15.15 -6.55 -13.23
C ARG A 55 -14.87 -7.82 -14.02
N THR A 56 -14.06 -7.72 -15.07
CA THR A 56 -13.59 -8.86 -15.84
C THR A 56 -12.86 -9.87 -14.96
N LEU A 57 -11.90 -9.43 -14.15
CA LEU A 57 -11.17 -10.32 -13.25
C LEU A 57 -12.07 -11.05 -12.25
N ARG A 58 -13.11 -10.38 -11.72
CA ARG A 58 -14.06 -11.02 -10.81
C ARG A 58 -14.82 -12.15 -11.50
N LYS A 59 -15.36 -11.91 -12.70
CA LYS A 59 -16.04 -12.94 -13.50
C LYS A 59 -15.15 -14.16 -13.78
N ILE A 60 -13.88 -13.93 -14.11
CA ILE A 60 -12.91 -15.01 -14.35
C ILE A 60 -12.62 -15.79 -13.06
N ALA A 61 -12.46 -15.09 -11.94
CA ALA A 61 -12.26 -15.72 -10.65
C ALA A 61 -13.44 -16.64 -10.27
N ASP A 62 -14.67 -16.14 -10.46
CA ASP A 62 -15.90 -16.88 -10.19
C ASP A 62 -15.99 -18.14 -11.08
N ALA A 63 -15.70 -18.01 -12.38
CA ALA A 63 -15.72 -19.13 -13.33
C ALA A 63 -14.68 -20.21 -13.01
N LEU A 64 -13.49 -19.81 -12.54
CA LEU A 64 -12.42 -20.72 -12.14
C LEU A 64 -12.54 -21.20 -10.68
N GLY A 65 -13.54 -20.73 -9.92
CA GLY A 65 -13.70 -21.06 -8.51
C GLY A 65 -12.52 -20.62 -7.63
N VAL A 66 -11.85 -19.53 -7.98
CA VAL A 66 -10.68 -19.01 -7.24
C VAL A 66 -10.98 -17.69 -6.55
N ASN A 67 -10.24 -17.39 -5.48
CA ASN A 67 -10.38 -16.12 -4.79
C ASN A 67 -9.94 -14.95 -5.70
N SER A 68 -10.87 -14.05 -6.01
CA SER A 68 -10.63 -12.86 -6.86
C SER A 68 -9.51 -11.95 -6.34
N LEU A 69 -9.25 -11.91 -5.02
CA LEU A 69 -8.14 -11.16 -4.43
C LEU A 69 -6.78 -11.63 -4.98
N LYS A 70 -6.64 -12.92 -5.29
CA LYS A 70 -5.40 -13.46 -5.86
C LYS A 70 -5.14 -12.90 -7.26
N LEU A 71 -6.17 -12.82 -8.10
CA LEU A 71 -6.06 -12.22 -9.43
C LEU A 71 -5.77 -10.72 -9.34
N PHE A 72 -6.45 -10.01 -8.43
CA PHE A 72 -6.20 -8.58 -8.20
C PHE A 72 -4.76 -8.29 -7.75
N ARG A 73 -4.17 -9.13 -6.90
CA ARG A 73 -2.77 -9.02 -6.50
C ARG A 73 -1.81 -9.25 -7.67
N LEU A 74 -2.07 -10.26 -8.51
CA LEU A 74 -1.23 -10.59 -9.67
C LEU A 74 -1.18 -9.48 -10.73
N VAL A 75 -2.20 -8.62 -10.78
CA VAL A 75 -2.23 -7.44 -11.68
C VAL A 75 -1.94 -6.11 -10.96
N GLY A 76 -1.54 -6.16 -9.69
CA GLY A 76 -1.18 -4.97 -8.92
C GLY A 76 -2.34 -4.05 -8.53
N TYR A 77 -3.60 -4.52 -8.58
CA TYR A 77 -4.73 -3.77 -8.01
C TYR A 77 -4.70 -3.74 -6.49
N ILE A 78 -4.21 -4.81 -5.87
CA ILE A 78 -4.13 -4.95 -4.42
C ILE A 78 -2.67 -5.26 -4.07
N PRO A 79 -2.11 -4.60 -3.05
CA PRO A 79 -0.76 -4.88 -2.59
C PRO A 79 -0.61 -6.33 -2.10
N PRO A 80 0.60 -6.92 -2.20
CA PRO A 80 0.85 -8.30 -1.80
C PRO A 80 0.72 -8.50 -0.27
N ALA A 81 0.95 -7.45 0.51
CA ALA A 81 0.82 -7.42 1.96
C ALA A 81 -0.22 -6.36 2.38
N PRO A 82 -0.98 -6.59 3.46
CA PRO A 82 -2.03 -5.67 3.92
C PRO A 82 -1.50 -4.32 4.42
N ASP A 83 -0.20 -4.22 4.70
CA ASP A 83 0.50 -3.02 5.16
C ASP A 83 1.37 -2.38 4.07
N ALA A 84 1.43 -2.96 2.87
CA ALA A 84 2.14 -2.39 1.74
C ALA A 84 1.18 -1.53 0.90
N ASN A 85 1.66 -0.44 0.33
CA ASN A 85 0.93 0.27 -0.71
C ASN A 85 1.03 -0.47 -2.04
N SER A 86 0.02 -0.36 -2.90
CA SER A 86 0.16 -0.84 -4.28
C SER A 86 1.08 0.11 -5.06
N VAL A 87 1.77 -0.40 -6.09
CA VAL A 87 2.60 0.42 -6.99
C VAL A 87 1.81 1.59 -7.58
N ARG A 88 0.51 1.38 -7.86
CA ARG A 88 -0.38 2.44 -8.33
C ARG A 88 -0.67 3.49 -7.28
N ALA A 89 -0.80 3.09 -6.01
CA ALA A 89 -1.01 4.04 -4.91
C ALA A 89 0.22 4.93 -4.71
N GLU A 90 1.42 4.35 -4.77
CA GLU A 90 2.69 5.11 -4.72
C GLU A 90 2.78 6.12 -5.87
N TYR A 91 2.57 5.66 -7.10
CA TYR A 91 2.59 6.56 -8.26
C TYR A 91 1.51 7.65 -8.19
N LEU A 92 0.32 7.34 -7.67
CA LEU A 92 -0.74 8.34 -7.47
C LEU A 92 -0.35 9.39 -6.42
N ALA A 93 0.32 8.98 -5.33
CA ALA A 93 0.84 9.90 -4.33
C ALA A 93 1.88 10.85 -4.96
N ASP A 94 2.83 10.31 -5.72
CA ASP A 94 3.83 11.12 -6.44
C ASP A 94 3.16 12.13 -7.38
N VAL A 95 2.21 11.67 -8.20
CA VAL A 95 1.50 12.57 -9.13
C VAL A 95 0.69 13.62 -8.38
N PHE A 96 0.04 13.26 -7.28
CA PHE A 96 -0.77 14.16 -6.48
C PHE A 96 0.04 15.36 -5.96
N ASP A 97 1.26 15.12 -5.46
CA ASP A 97 2.14 16.18 -4.94
C ASP A 97 2.56 17.21 -6.01
N HIS A 98 2.54 16.82 -7.28
CA HIS A 98 2.86 17.69 -8.41
C HIS A 98 1.63 18.41 -9.01
N LEU A 99 0.42 18.12 -8.52
CA LEU A 99 -0.79 18.78 -9.00
C LEU A 99 -0.89 20.22 -8.44
N PRO A 100 -1.40 21.17 -9.23
CA PRO A 100 -1.83 22.47 -8.69
C PRO A 100 -2.86 22.30 -7.57
N PRO A 101 -2.92 23.23 -6.59
CA PRO A 101 -3.79 23.11 -5.41
C PRO A 101 -5.26 22.83 -5.74
N GLU A 102 -5.80 23.43 -6.80
CA GLU A 102 -7.20 23.25 -7.20
C GLU A 102 -7.48 21.81 -7.67
N LYS A 103 -6.48 21.15 -8.28
CA LYS A 103 -6.60 19.75 -8.71
C LYS A 103 -6.40 18.79 -7.56
N GLN A 104 -5.52 19.11 -6.60
CA GLN A 104 -5.41 18.35 -5.36
C GLN A 104 -6.74 18.36 -4.60
N ASP A 105 -7.37 19.54 -4.45
CA ASP A 105 -8.68 19.69 -3.81
C ASP A 105 -9.77 18.86 -4.53
N ALA A 106 -9.76 18.86 -5.87
CA ALA A 106 -10.70 18.06 -6.66
C ALA A 106 -10.52 16.55 -6.43
N VAL A 107 -9.27 16.06 -6.39
CA VAL A 107 -8.98 14.65 -6.10
C VAL A 107 -9.43 14.29 -4.68
N MET A 108 -9.16 15.15 -3.70
CA MET A 108 -9.63 14.96 -2.31
C MET A 108 -11.15 14.92 -2.23
N GLY A 109 -11.86 15.76 -2.99
CA GLY A 109 -13.33 15.72 -3.07
C GLY A 109 -13.88 14.41 -3.65
N VAL A 110 -13.19 13.80 -4.63
CA VAL A 110 -13.55 12.47 -5.15
C VAL A 110 -13.34 11.39 -4.09
N LEU A 111 -12.20 11.41 -3.39
CA LEU A 111 -11.91 10.47 -2.31
C LEU A 111 -12.94 10.57 -1.17
N GLU A 112 -13.33 11.79 -0.80
CA GLU A 112 -14.37 12.07 0.20
C GLU A 112 -15.73 11.47 -0.23
N ALA A 113 -16.09 11.59 -1.51
CA ALA A 113 -17.33 11.05 -2.05
C ALA A 113 -17.34 9.53 -2.16
N MET A 114 -16.16 8.91 -2.31
CA MET A 114 -15.98 7.46 -2.41
C MET A 114 -15.81 6.77 -1.05
N ALA A 115 -15.53 7.52 0.03
CA ALA A 115 -15.35 6.94 1.36
C ALA A 115 -16.67 6.39 1.92
N ASP A 116 -16.74 5.06 2.07
CA ASP A 116 -17.91 4.37 2.61
C ASP A 116 -18.04 4.57 4.13
N ALA A 117 -16.91 4.68 4.84
CA ALA A 117 -16.89 4.84 6.29
C ALA A 117 -17.01 6.32 6.70
N PRO A 118 -17.96 6.68 7.59
CA PRO A 118 -18.09 8.06 8.09
C PRO A 118 -16.81 8.62 8.74
N LYS A 119 -15.98 7.74 9.33
CA LYS A 119 -14.69 8.11 9.92
C LYS A 119 -13.70 8.56 8.84
N GLU A 120 -13.54 7.78 7.77
CA GLU A 120 -12.64 8.08 6.65
C GLU A 120 -13.07 9.36 5.93
N LYS A 121 -14.38 9.54 5.72
CA LYS A 121 -14.91 10.77 5.14
C LYS A 121 -14.52 12.02 5.92
N LYS A 122 -14.64 11.98 7.26
CA LYS A 122 -14.22 13.10 8.12
C LYS A 122 -12.72 13.37 8.04
N VAL A 123 -11.91 12.32 7.97
CA VAL A 123 -10.45 12.44 7.79
C VAL A 123 -10.11 13.19 6.49
N VAL A 124 -10.68 12.76 5.37
CA VAL A 124 -10.46 13.42 4.07
C VAL A 124 -10.96 14.87 4.09
N GLN A 125 -12.12 15.11 4.71
CA GLN A 125 -12.67 16.46 4.86
C GLN A 125 -11.77 17.38 5.70
N GLU A 126 -11.20 16.88 6.81
CA GLU A 126 -10.27 17.64 7.64
C GLU A 126 -8.97 17.96 6.91
N MET A 127 -8.40 16.99 6.18
CA MET A 127 -7.20 17.20 5.34
C MET A 127 -7.45 18.29 4.28
N ARG A 128 -8.65 18.28 3.67
CA ARG A 128 -9.05 19.25 2.64
C ARG A 128 -9.24 20.66 3.20
N LEU A 129 -9.87 20.79 4.37
CA LEU A 129 -10.12 22.09 5.02
C LEU A 129 -8.90 22.68 5.72
N SER A 130 -7.89 21.87 6.02
CA SER A 130 -6.71 22.29 6.78
C SER A 130 -5.45 21.61 6.24
N PRO A 131 -4.80 22.17 5.21
CA PRO A 131 -3.62 21.57 4.59
C PRO A 131 -2.44 21.34 5.55
N HIS A 132 -2.30 22.20 6.58
CA HIS A 132 -1.31 22.05 7.65
C HIS A 132 -1.63 20.91 8.63
N LYS A 133 -2.82 20.34 8.54
CA LYS A 133 -3.25 19.11 9.23
C LYS A 133 -3.27 17.94 8.26
N ALA A 134 -2.28 17.80 7.39
CA ALA A 134 -2.12 16.65 6.50
C ALA A 134 -2.10 15.30 7.25
N LEU A 135 -1.92 15.32 8.58
CA LEU A 135 -1.96 14.16 9.46
C LEU A 135 -3.26 14.01 10.26
N ALA A 136 -4.22 14.93 10.11
CA ALA A 136 -5.54 14.78 10.72
C ALA A 136 -6.21 13.53 10.14
N GLY A 137 -6.23 12.46 10.93
CA GLY A 137 -6.77 11.18 10.53
C GLY A 137 -5.80 10.18 9.92
N ILE A 138 -4.50 10.54 9.79
CA ILE A 138 -3.47 9.51 9.61
C ILE A 138 -3.44 8.71 10.91
N ASP A 139 -3.88 7.46 10.81
CA ASP A 139 -3.75 6.54 11.93
C ASP A 139 -2.26 6.31 12.16
N LEU A 140 -1.70 6.97 13.18
CA LEU A 140 -0.30 6.75 13.58
C LEU A 140 -0.02 5.29 14.00
N THR A 141 -1.04 4.43 13.99
CA THR A 141 -0.85 2.98 14.08
C THR A 141 -0.45 2.30 12.76
N PHE A 142 -0.42 3.01 11.62
CA PHE A 142 0.06 2.47 10.35
C PHE A 142 1.54 2.04 10.47
N PRO A 143 1.89 0.80 10.09
CA PRO A 143 3.24 0.27 10.30
C PRO A 143 4.36 1.11 9.67
N ALA A 144 4.14 1.68 8.49
CA ALA A 144 5.11 2.54 7.82
C ALA A 144 5.42 3.81 8.63
N MET A 145 4.37 4.50 9.11
CA MET A 145 4.52 5.69 9.94
C MET A 145 5.19 5.40 11.29
N ILE A 146 4.87 4.26 11.92
CA ILE A 146 5.57 3.82 13.15
C ILE A 146 7.06 3.59 12.87
N ARG A 147 7.40 2.98 11.74
CA ARG A 147 8.80 2.73 11.35
C ARG A 147 9.55 4.04 11.11
N GLU A 148 8.94 4.98 10.38
CA GLU A 148 9.55 6.28 10.13
C GLU A 148 9.72 7.09 11.43
N ALA A 149 8.69 7.15 12.26
CA ALA A 149 8.78 7.79 13.58
C ALA A 149 9.89 7.16 14.44
N ALA A 150 10.00 5.83 14.43
CA ALA A 150 11.06 5.11 15.16
C ALA A 150 12.46 5.43 14.61
N ASN A 151 12.64 5.46 13.29
CA ASN A 151 13.91 5.81 12.65
C ASN A 151 14.31 7.25 12.98
N HIS A 152 13.38 8.18 12.83
CA HIS A 152 13.58 9.59 13.11
C HIS A 152 14.06 9.79 14.56
N LEU A 153 13.39 9.15 15.53
CA LEU A 153 13.78 9.23 16.94
C LEU A 153 15.14 8.60 17.22
N ILE A 154 15.47 7.45 16.61
CA ILE A 154 16.79 6.83 16.76
C ILE A 154 17.89 7.80 16.30
N ILE A 155 17.69 8.45 15.16
CA ILE A 155 18.65 9.40 14.59
C ILE A 155 18.73 10.67 15.45
N GLN A 156 17.58 11.30 15.75
CA GLN A 156 17.50 12.55 16.50
C GLN A 156 18.18 12.46 17.87
N TYR A 157 18.01 11.33 18.57
CA TYR A 157 18.57 11.12 19.91
C TYR A 157 19.91 10.38 19.89
N ALA A 158 20.43 10.06 18.71
CA ALA A 158 21.63 9.23 18.50
C ALA A 158 21.59 7.95 19.37
N MET A 159 20.48 7.22 19.29
CA MET A 159 20.25 6.03 20.11
C MET A 159 21.14 4.88 19.64
N THR A 160 21.83 4.24 20.58
CA THR A 160 22.73 3.11 20.34
C THR A 160 22.35 1.87 21.16
N ALA A 161 21.56 2.04 22.23
CA ALA A 161 21.09 0.96 23.07
C ALA A 161 19.57 1.02 23.28
N PRO A 162 18.87 -0.12 23.48
CA PRO A 162 17.42 -0.14 23.71
C PRO A 162 16.93 0.75 24.88
N ALA A 163 17.77 1.02 25.87
CA ALA A 163 17.45 1.89 27.00
C ALA A 163 17.37 3.38 26.61
N ASP A 164 18.01 3.79 25.50
CA ASP A 164 18.03 5.19 25.06
C ASP A 164 16.66 5.74 24.69
N VAL A 165 15.67 4.86 24.45
CA VAL A 165 14.29 5.25 24.19
C VAL A 165 13.64 6.03 25.34
N GLU A 166 14.17 5.90 26.57
CA GLU A 166 13.70 6.66 27.73
C GLU A 166 14.11 8.14 27.68
N ARG A 167 15.03 8.51 26.78
CA ARG A 167 15.49 9.88 26.57
C ARG A 167 14.55 10.71 25.71
N ILE A 168 13.51 10.13 25.10
CA ILE A 168 12.58 10.86 24.24
C ILE A 168 11.84 11.90 25.08
N GLU A 169 12.08 13.18 24.77
CA GLU A 169 11.49 14.29 25.50
C GLU A 169 9.99 14.42 25.19
N PRO A 170 9.15 14.88 26.16
CA PRO A 170 7.70 15.01 25.95
C PRO A 170 7.31 15.93 24.78
N ASP A 171 8.15 16.90 24.45
CA ASP A 171 8.00 17.89 23.38
C ASP A 171 8.68 17.49 22.07
N ALA A 172 9.32 16.32 22.01
CA ALA A 172 9.86 15.79 20.76
C ALA A 172 8.77 15.71 19.69
N GLU A 173 8.99 16.32 18.53
CA GLU A 173 7.97 16.33 17.47
C GLU A 173 8.03 15.06 16.63
N ILE A 174 6.88 14.40 16.49
CA ILE A 174 6.68 13.29 15.55
C ILE A 174 5.58 13.68 14.60
N ALA A 175 5.98 13.93 13.35
CA ALA A 175 5.08 14.38 12.31
C ALA A 175 4.27 15.61 12.80
N GLY A 176 4.96 16.66 13.25
CA GLY A 176 4.35 17.90 13.74
C GLY A 176 3.45 17.78 14.98
N ASN A 177 3.45 16.64 15.68
CA ASN A 177 2.75 16.46 16.94
C ASN A 177 3.76 16.19 18.06
N PRO A 178 3.66 16.88 19.22
CA PRO A 178 4.50 16.57 20.37
C PRO A 178 4.31 15.11 20.83
N TRP A 179 5.39 14.44 21.20
CA TRP A 179 5.41 13.05 21.66
C TRP A 179 4.39 12.79 22.77
N ARG A 180 4.26 13.74 23.71
CA ARG A 180 3.28 13.69 24.81
C ARG A 180 1.82 13.72 24.37
N ASP A 181 1.54 14.26 23.19
CA ASP A 181 0.18 14.40 22.64
C ASP A 181 -0.20 13.18 21.78
N LEU A 182 0.76 12.31 21.45
CA LEU A 182 0.48 11.03 20.79
C LEU A 182 -0.31 10.08 21.70
N PRO A 183 -1.20 9.23 21.14
CA PRO A 183 -1.88 8.19 21.90
C PRO A 183 -0.89 7.27 22.61
N ALA A 184 -1.19 6.88 23.86
CA ALA A 184 -0.30 6.04 24.66
C ALA A 184 0.06 4.71 23.97
N ALA A 185 -0.90 4.09 23.29
CA ALA A 185 -0.67 2.87 22.52
C ALA A 185 0.30 3.08 21.34
N THR A 186 0.22 4.24 20.66
CA THR A 186 1.14 4.62 19.58
C THR A 186 2.56 4.81 20.11
N ARG A 187 2.72 5.56 21.21
CA ARG A 187 4.01 5.73 21.88
C ARG A 187 4.63 4.38 22.26
N GLN A 188 3.85 3.48 22.85
CA GLN A 188 4.31 2.14 23.24
C GLN A 188 4.77 1.31 22.04
N ARG A 189 4.05 1.36 20.90
CA ARG A 189 4.43 0.65 19.68
C ARG A 189 5.73 1.20 19.07
N ILE A 190 5.85 2.52 18.96
CA ILE A 190 7.09 3.17 18.49
C ILE A 190 8.26 2.80 19.42
N THR A 191 8.06 2.89 20.74
CA THR A 191 9.07 2.53 21.74
C THR A 191 9.50 1.07 21.62
N ALA A 192 8.54 0.14 21.48
CA ALA A 192 8.83 -1.28 21.31
C ALA A 192 9.60 -1.55 20.01
N LEU A 193 9.26 -0.85 18.92
CA LEU A 193 9.97 -0.99 17.66
C LEU A 193 11.41 -0.46 17.73
N ILE A 194 11.63 0.69 18.36
CA ILE A 194 12.97 1.24 18.61
C ILE A 194 13.80 0.23 19.40
N ARG A 195 13.28 -0.29 20.51
CA ARG A 195 13.96 -1.30 21.34
C ARG A 195 14.32 -2.54 20.53
N HIS A 196 13.38 -3.03 19.72
CA HIS A 196 13.59 -4.18 18.87
C HIS A 196 14.71 -3.93 17.84
N LYS A 197 14.68 -2.80 17.13
CA LYS A 197 15.73 -2.43 16.17
C LYS A 197 17.11 -2.39 16.84
N LEU A 198 17.23 -1.65 17.94
CA LEU A 198 18.50 -1.52 18.66
C LEU A 198 18.98 -2.84 19.28
N SER A 199 18.08 -3.78 19.58
CA SER A 199 18.46 -5.12 20.07
C SER A 199 19.01 -6.06 18.99
N LEU A 200 18.86 -5.72 17.71
CA LEU A 200 19.35 -6.49 16.57
C LEU A 200 20.69 -5.97 16.02
N ASP A 201 21.44 -5.20 16.81
CA ASP A 201 22.65 -4.48 16.38
C ASP A 201 22.38 -3.59 15.15
N TYR A 202 21.24 -2.92 15.12
CA TYR A 202 20.86 -2.01 14.04
C TYR A 202 21.89 -0.88 13.88
N ASP A 203 22.53 -0.84 12.72
CA ASP A 203 23.42 0.24 12.31
C ASP A 203 22.59 1.36 11.65
N PRO A 204 22.46 2.55 12.26
CA PRO A 204 21.72 3.67 11.69
C PRO A 204 22.33 4.20 10.39
N THR A 205 23.56 3.82 10.03
CA THR A 205 24.16 4.10 8.72
C THR A 205 23.66 3.19 7.60
N MET A 206 22.83 2.19 7.88
CA MET A 206 22.13 1.39 6.87
C MET A 206 20.88 2.07 6.30
N VAL A 207 20.52 3.26 6.79
CA VAL A 207 19.48 4.11 6.18
C VAL A 207 20.10 4.96 5.08
N ASP A 208 19.39 5.06 3.95
CA ASP A 208 19.82 5.78 2.76
C ASP A 208 20.24 7.22 3.09
N PRO A 209 21.32 7.76 2.48
CA PRO A 209 21.87 9.07 2.80
C PRO A 209 20.87 10.23 2.69
N GLU A 210 19.84 10.08 1.86
CA GLU A 210 18.78 11.07 1.64
C GLU A 210 17.95 11.35 2.91
N TRP A 211 17.93 10.40 3.85
CA TRP A 211 17.21 10.51 5.12
C TRP A 211 18.09 10.96 6.30
N ARG A 212 19.37 11.29 6.06
CA ARG A 212 20.34 11.75 7.08
C ARG A 212 20.40 13.26 7.26
N LYS A 213 19.63 14.05 6.50
CA LYS A 213 19.67 15.51 6.52
C LYS A 213 18.42 16.12 7.13
#